data_AF-A0A952WZD3-F1
#
_entry.id   AF-A0A952WZD3-F1
#
_cell.length_a   1.000
_cell.length_b   1.000
_cell.length_c   1.000
_cell.angle_alpha   90.00
_cell.angle_beta   90.00
_cell.angle_gamma   90.00
#
_symmetry.space_group_name_H-M   'P 1'
#
loop_
_entity.id
_entity.type
_entity.pdbx_description
1 polymer ?
#
loop_
_entity_poly.entity_id
_entity_poly.type
_entity_poly.pdbx_seq_one_letter_code
_entity_poly.pdbx_strand_id
1 'polypeptide(L)'
;MLPTAARGRHHNTPLADRTAEMAVIGCMLLDPELDDPRLGVGTFTGTDTARVYEAILSMRVEDAATSDPVSVAQRLADRGWLEDIPGGVAGIADYMATPGELASYGSYVDRLIHLQAQREAALALESAMRMLTAPGADLHAAALALDGIRDELAASRTSGYLSPAELVAAHPDLPRPVIHGLLRAGEVANLIGGSKSQKSWAVLQLAICGAIGMPWLGRYEVEAGPVLLIDAELRLPVLASRLRTVADAMAVSVSWLGQRLLIRALRGERADLLSVLAHARRMRPAPSLLIVDPLYRLLPAGVDENSNHDIAHLYSAIDQTAERIGCGVVVVHHSSKGAQADKRVTDVGAGAGAASRAVDAHLVMREHEDPDCVALDAVVRSFPRPEPVVLRWCFPLWRPDEDLDPARLRGASSPADQRQADRDAVGIRKIVETLRRGPATARKIQDTTGISRCRLARLLASLVEAGDLQSADRRIRGNDCLEYRLTDVSDESPPTLPASPPTSSDVRARPTPVGGAAHVHVTSAASPSVGGLWGGASPTSTGPEMSGGDG
;
A
#
# COMPACT_ATOMS: atom_id res chain seq x y z
N MET A 1 5.72 25.65 -46.56
CA MET A 1 5.43 24.47 -47.40
C MET A 1 6.16 23.29 -46.76
N LEU A 2 5.46 22.48 -45.97
CA LEU A 2 5.98 21.19 -45.48
C LEU A 2 5.66 20.12 -46.53
N PRO A 3 6.56 19.17 -46.82
CA PRO A 3 6.32 18.17 -47.87
C PRO A 3 5.26 17.17 -47.41
N THR A 4 4.29 16.93 -48.29
CA THR A 4 3.30 15.86 -48.20
C THR A 4 4.01 14.50 -48.20
N ALA A 5 4.12 13.88 -47.03
CA ALA A 5 4.56 12.50 -46.90
C ALA A 5 3.53 11.57 -47.57
N ALA A 6 4.02 10.77 -48.50
CA ALA A 6 3.26 9.79 -49.26
C ALA A 6 2.51 8.83 -48.32
N ARG A 7 1.21 8.65 -48.56
CA ARG A 7 0.39 7.59 -47.97
C ARG A 7 0.83 6.24 -48.57
N GLY A 8 1.91 5.68 -48.04
CA GLY A 8 2.22 4.27 -48.21
C GLY A 8 1.22 3.45 -47.41
N ARG A 9 0.39 2.65 -48.08
CA ARG A 9 -0.36 1.58 -47.42
C ARG A 9 0.66 0.57 -46.90
N HIS A 10 1.07 0.69 -45.64
CA HIS A 10 1.80 -0.37 -44.98
C HIS A 10 0.85 -1.57 -44.87
N HIS A 11 1.16 -2.65 -45.59
CA HIS A 11 0.57 -3.94 -45.33
C HIS A 11 0.97 -4.34 -43.90
N ASN A 12 0.01 -4.25 -42.98
CA ASN A 12 0.18 -4.62 -41.59
C ASN A 12 0.17 -6.15 -41.51
N THR A 13 1.30 -6.78 -41.86
CA THR A 13 1.47 -8.21 -41.59
C THR A 13 1.51 -8.36 -40.07
N PRO A 14 0.65 -9.17 -39.45
CA PRO A 14 0.69 -9.37 -38.00
C PRO A 14 2.09 -9.85 -37.58
N LEU A 15 2.62 -9.29 -36.49
CA LEU A 15 3.87 -9.74 -35.88
C LEU A 15 3.68 -11.19 -35.39
N ALA A 16 4.11 -12.13 -36.22
CA ALA A 16 3.88 -13.56 -36.07
C ALA A 16 5.13 -14.34 -36.50
N ASP A 17 5.36 -15.49 -35.87
CA ASP A 17 6.47 -16.38 -36.18
C ASP A 17 5.96 -17.82 -36.16
N ARG A 18 5.39 -18.24 -37.29
CA ARG A 18 4.73 -19.54 -37.43
C ARG A 18 5.69 -20.70 -37.17
N THR A 19 6.97 -20.54 -37.49
CA THR A 19 7.99 -21.56 -37.23
C THR A 19 8.20 -21.74 -35.73
N ALA A 20 8.28 -20.65 -34.96
CA ALA A 20 8.36 -20.74 -33.50
C ALA A 20 7.08 -21.32 -32.87
N GLU A 21 5.90 -20.94 -33.38
CA GLU A 21 4.62 -21.52 -32.92
C GLU A 21 4.57 -23.04 -33.15
N MET A 22 4.89 -23.49 -34.36
CA MET A 22 4.93 -24.92 -34.69
C MET A 22 5.99 -25.68 -33.88
N ALA A 23 7.16 -25.08 -33.64
CA ALA A 23 8.22 -25.69 -32.86
C ALA A 23 7.84 -25.87 -31.38
N VAL A 24 7.18 -24.89 -30.76
CA VAL A 24 6.66 -25.00 -29.39
C VAL A 24 5.63 -26.12 -29.27
N ILE A 25 4.63 -26.14 -30.17
CA ILE A 25 3.62 -27.21 -30.21
C ILE A 25 4.27 -28.58 -30.43
N GLY A 26 5.20 -28.68 -31.40
CA GLY A 26 5.93 -29.90 -31.68
C GLY A 26 6.71 -30.44 -30.49
N CYS A 27 7.40 -29.55 -29.74
CA CYS A 27 8.10 -29.94 -28.52
C CYS A 27 7.14 -30.44 -27.43
N MET A 28 6.01 -29.77 -27.22
CA MET A 28 5.00 -30.18 -26.21
C MET A 28 4.32 -31.50 -26.56
N LEU A 29 4.14 -31.80 -27.86
CA LEU A 29 3.62 -33.11 -28.31
C LEU A 29 4.64 -34.24 -28.17
N LEU A 30 5.94 -33.93 -28.24
CA LEU A 30 7.03 -34.89 -28.04
C LEU A 30 7.32 -35.15 -26.56
N ASP A 31 7.23 -34.11 -25.73
CA ASP A 31 7.42 -34.17 -24.28
C ASP A 31 6.21 -33.54 -23.56
N PRO A 32 5.22 -34.37 -23.18
CA PRO A 32 4.01 -33.93 -22.48
C PRO A 32 4.24 -33.21 -21.15
N GLU A 33 5.43 -33.32 -20.55
CA GLU A 33 5.79 -32.65 -19.29
C GLU A 33 6.26 -31.19 -19.50
N LEU A 34 6.58 -30.80 -20.75
CA LEU A 34 7.02 -29.43 -21.04
C LEU A 34 5.90 -28.42 -20.83
N ASP A 35 6.11 -27.49 -19.91
CA ASP A 35 5.20 -26.39 -19.67
C ASP A 35 5.97 -25.09 -19.48
N ASP A 36 5.39 -23.99 -19.96
CA ASP A 36 5.87 -22.66 -19.63
C ASP A 36 4.68 -21.79 -19.24
N PRO A 37 4.57 -21.35 -17.97
CA PRO A 37 3.42 -20.62 -17.47
C PRO A 37 3.24 -19.24 -18.14
N ARG A 38 4.22 -18.78 -18.93
CA ARG A 38 4.10 -17.54 -19.71
C ARG A 38 3.25 -17.73 -20.96
N LEU A 39 3.10 -18.95 -21.46
CA LEU A 39 2.34 -19.24 -22.68
C LEU A 39 0.83 -19.19 -22.40
N GLY A 40 0.11 -18.38 -23.17
CA GLY A 40 -1.35 -18.34 -23.21
C GLY A 40 -1.87 -18.64 -24.61
N VAL A 41 -3.19 -18.86 -24.74
CA VAL A 41 -3.82 -19.03 -26.06
C VAL A 41 -3.55 -17.81 -26.96
N GLY A 42 -3.51 -16.59 -26.39
CA GLY A 42 -3.19 -15.35 -27.10
C GLY A 42 -1.71 -15.18 -27.51
N THR A 43 -0.83 -16.09 -27.08
CA THR A 43 0.56 -16.12 -27.52
C THR A 43 0.68 -16.58 -28.97
N PHE A 44 -0.23 -17.46 -29.41
CA PHE A 44 -0.28 -18.02 -30.75
C PHE A 44 -1.17 -17.18 -31.66
N THR A 45 -0.70 -16.90 -32.87
CA THR A 45 -1.44 -16.14 -33.90
C THR A 45 -2.11 -17.03 -34.92
N GLY A 46 -1.56 -18.22 -35.18
CA GLY A 46 -2.22 -19.24 -35.97
C GLY A 46 -3.44 -19.78 -35.21
N THR A 47 -4.60 -19.74 -35.85
CA THR A 47 -5.81 -20.36 -35.31
C THR A 47 -5.57 -21.85 -35.04
N ASP A 48 -4.85 -22.52 -35.93
CA ASP A 48 -4.49 -23.93 -35.84
C ASP A 48 -3.61 -24.22 -34.61
N THR A 49 -2.51 -23.49 -34.43
CA THR A 49 -1.57 -23.66 -33.30
C THR A 49 -2.20 -23.28 -31.96
N ALA A 50 -3.00 -22.21 -31.91
CA ALA A 50 -3.75 -21.80 -30.71
C ALA A 50 -4.74 -22.88 -30.26
N ARG A 51 -5.45 -23.52 -31.21
CA ARG A 51 -6.41 -24.60 -30.92
C ARG A 51 -5.73 -25.86 -30.41
N VAL A 52 -4.57 -26.21 -30.98
CA VAL A 52 -3.77 -27.34 -30.49
C VAL A 52 -3.25 -27.06 -29.08
N TYR A 53 -2.72 -25.87 -28.82
CA TYR A 53 -2.28 -25.45 -27.49
C TYR A 53 -3.41 -25.53 -26.45
N GLU A 54 -4.58 -24.98 -26.79
CA GLU A 54 -5.76 -24.99 -25.93
C GLU A 54 -6.25 -26.43 -25.64
N ALA A 55 -6.18 -27.32 -26.64
CA ALA A 55 -6.49 -28.74 -26.45
C ALA A 55 -5.52 -29.39 -25.44
N ILE A 56 -4.20 -29.18 -25.60
CA ILE A 56 -3.17 -29.69 -24.67
C ILE A 56 -3.43 -29.18 -23.24
N LEU A 57 -3.65 -27.87 -23.07
CA LEU A 57 -3.95 -27.29 -21.75
C LEU A 57 -5.20 -27.90 -21.11
N SER A 58 -6.28 -28.08 -21.89
CA SER A 58 -7.51 -28.65 -21.37
C SER A 58 -7.34 -30.09 -20.86
N MET A 59 -6.47 -30.87 -21.52
CA MET A 59 -6.18 -32.25 -21.12
C MET A 59 -5.34 -32.30 -19.84
N ARG A 60 -4.42 -31.34 -19.65
CA ARG A 60 -3.61 -31.20 -18.42
C ARG A 60 -4.46 -30.89 -17.18
N VAL A 61 -5.45 -29.99 -17.32
CA VAL A 61 -6.36 -29.65 -16.22
C VAL A 61 -7.20 -30.84 -15.76
N GLU A 62 -7.48 -31.77 -16.66
CA GLU A 62 -8.30 -32.96 -16.40
C GLU A 62 -7.50 -34.17 -15.88
N ASP A 63 -6.20 -34.00 -15.59
CA ASP A 63 -5.28 -35.05 -15.10
C ASP A 63 -5.19 -36.27 -16.04
N ALA A 64 -5.47 -36.05 -17.34
CA ALA A 64 -5.40 -37.09 -18.37
C ALA A 64 -3.93 -37.34 -18.74
N ALA A 65 -3.44 -38.54 -18.41
CA ALA A 65 -2.01 -38.87 -18.33
C ALA A 65 -1.17 -38.79 -19.62
N THR A 66 -1.70 -38.39 -20.77
CA THR A 66 -0.89 -38.17 -21.98
C THR A 66 -1.48 -37.09 -22.88
N SER A 67 -0.76 -35.99 -23.09
CA SER A 67 -1.01 -35.05 -24.20
C SER A 67 -0.35 -35.54 -25.50
N ASP A 68 -0.43 -36.86 -25.73
CA ASP A 68 0.11 -37.48 -26.94
C ASP A 68 -0.71 -37.06 -28.18
N PRO A 69 -0.12 -37.14 -29.39
CA PRO A 69 -0.75 -36.65 -30.62
C PRO A 69 -2.13 -37.26 -30.91
N VAL A 70 -2.36 -38.52 -30.54
CA VAL A 70 -3.64 -39.20 -30.79
C VAL A 70 -4.71 -38.66 -29.85
N SER A 71 -4.37 -38.50 -28.58
CA SER A 71 -5.26 -37.93 -27.57
C SER A 71 -5.59 -36.46 -27.85
N VAL A 72 -4.62 -35.69 -28.34
CA VAL A 72 -4.83 -34.31 -28.81
C VAL A 72 -5.75 -34.26 -30.04
N ALA A 73 -5.56 -35.17 -31.01
CA ALA A 73 -6.44 -35.28 -32.17
C ALA A 73 -7.89 -35.56 -31.77
N GLN A 74 -8.10 -36.50 -30.83
CA GLN A 74 -9.42 -36.81 -30.31
C GLN A 74 -10.05 -35.60 -29.61
N ARG A 75 -9.28 -34.89 -28.78
CA ARG A 75 -9.76 -33.69 -28.10
C ARG A 75 -10.17 -32.59 -29.07
N LEU A 76 -9.40 -32.39 -30.14
CA LEU A 76 -9.74 -31.44 -31.21
C LEU A 76 -11.02 -31.88 -31.95
N ALA A 77 -11.21 -33.17 -32.20
CA ALA A 77 -12.42 -33.70 -32.80
C ALA A 77 -13.66 -33.51 -31.90
N ASP A 78 -13.54 -33.81 -30.61
CA ASP A 78 -14.63 -33.66 -29.63
C ASP A 78 -15.10 -32.20 -29.50
N ARG A 79 -14.18 -31.25 -29.68
CA ARG A 79 -14.48 -29.81 -29.69
C ARG A 79 -14.92 -29.26 -31.05
N GLY A 80 -14.93 -30.09 -32.10
CA GLY A 80 -15.25 -29.69 -33.46
C GLY A 80 -14.20 -28.77 -34.11
N TRP A 81 -12.94 -28.83 -33.65
CA TRP A 81 -11.84 -27.97 -34.11
C TRP A 81 -10.90 -28.68 -35.09
N LEU A 82 -11.13 -29.96 -35.38
CA LEU A 82 -10.25 -30.73 -36.27
C LEU A 82 -10.20 -30.16 -37.69
N GLU A 83 -11.28 -29.52 -38.15
CA GLU A 83 -11.35 -28.84 -39.46
C GLU A 83 -10.48 -27.58 -39.53
N ASP A 84 -10.17 -26.96 -38.38
CA ASP A 84 -9.27 -25.81 -38.29
C ASP A 84 -7.78 -26.22 -38.42
N ILE A 85 -7.48 -27.53 -38.35
CA ILE A 85 -6.11 -28.05 -38.47
C ILE A 85 -5.82 -28.39 -39.95
N PRO A 86 -4.82 -27.74 -40.58
CA PRO A 86 -4.42 -28.08 -41.94
C PRO A 86 -4.02 -29.55 -42.06
N GLY A 87 -4.71 -30.32 -42.91
CA GLY A 87 -4.46 -31.77 -43.04
C GLY A 87 -5.14 -32.65 -41.98
N GLY A 88 -5.97 -32.07 -41.11
CA GLY A 88 -6.74 -32.78 -40.08
C GLY A 88 -5.84 -33.58 -39.15
N VAL A 89 -6.19 -34.84 -38.89
CA VAL A 89 -5.40 -35.74 -38.02
C VAL A 89 -3.96 -35.90 -38.51
N ALA A 90 -3.74 -35.98 -39.83
CA ALA A 90 -2.40 -36.11 -40.40
C ALA A 90 -1.56 -34.84 -40.18
N GLY A 91 -2.21 -33.67 -40.17
CA GLY A 91 -1.57 -32.38 -39.92
C GLY A 91 -0.99 -32.23 -38.52
N ILE A 92 -1.47 -33.00 -37.54
CA ILE A 92 -0.91 -32.98 -36.18
C ILE A 92 0.53 -33.51 -36.19
N ALA A 93 0.83 -34.49 -37.05
CA ALA A 93 2.18 -35.01 -37.22
C ALA A 93 3.14 -33.96 -37.83
N ASP A 94 2.63 -32.99 -38.60
CA ASP A 94 3.47 -31.95 -39.21
C ASP A 94 4.07 -30.99 -38.17
N TYR A 95 3.39 -30.77 -37.03
CA TYR A 95 3.97 -30.04 -35.90
C TYR A 95 5.16 -30.79 -35.30
N MET A 96 5.08 -32.13 -35.23
CA MET A 96 6.17 -32.99 -34.78
C MET A 96 7.26 -33.21 -35.82
N ALA A 97 7.05 -32.81 -37.07
CA ALA A 97 8.05 -32.81 -38.13
C ALA A 97 8.86 -31.50 -38.18
N THR A 98 8.37 -30.45 -37.52
CA THR A 98 9.03 -29.14 -37.40
C THR A 98 9.56 -28.82 -35.97
N PRO A 99 9.94 -29.79 -35.11
CA PRO A 99 10.47 -29.46 -33.80
C PRO A 99 11.90 -28.96 -34.02
N GLY A 100 12.21 -27.79 -33.49
CA GLY A 100 13.60 -27.51 -33.16
C GLY A 100 14.08 -28.49 -32.09
N GLU A 101 15.38 -28.50 -31.81
CA GLU A 101 15.92 -29.31 -30.71
C GLU A 101 15.17 -28.98 -29.40
N LEU A 102 14.78 -29.98 -28.61
CA LEU A 102 14.10 -29.79 -27.31
C LEU A 102 14.86 -28.81 -26.40
N ALA A 103 16.20 -28.79 -26.48
CA ALA A 103 17.06 -27.83 -25.78
C ALA A 103 16.81 -26.36 -26.17
N SER A 104 16.22 -26.11 -27.34
CA SER A 104 15.87 -24.79 -27.87
C SER A 104 14.42 -24.37 -27.55
N TYR A 105 13.63 -25.21 -26.87
CA TYR A 105 12.24 -24.92 -26.50
C TYR A 105 12.10 -23.53 -25.84
N GLY A 106 12.92 -23.25 -24.83
CA GLY A 106 12.93 -21.96 -24.14
C GLY A 106 13.17 -20.77 -25.07
N SER A 107 14.04 -20.92 -26.08
CA SER A 107 14.31 -19.86 -27.06
C SER A 107 13.11 -19.57 -27.97
N TYR A 108 12.32 -20.60 -28.33
CA TYR A 108 11.10 -20.40 -29.11
C TYR A 108 10.00 -19.77 -28.26
N VAL A 109 9.87 -20.17 -26.99
CA VAL A 109 8.95 -19.53 -26.05
C VAL A 109 9.31 -18.05 -25.88
N ASP A 110 10.58 -17.73 -25.61
CA ASP A 110 11.04 -16.35 -25.46
C ASP A 110 10.73 -15.51 -26.72
N ARG A 111 10.90 -16.11 -27.92
CA ARG A 111 10.55 -15.49 -29.19
C ARG A 111 9.06 -15.18 -29.28
N LEU A 112 8.18 -16.11 -28.92
CA LEU A 112 6.73 -15.91 -28.99
C LEU A 112 6.23 -14.90 -27.95
N ILE A 113 6.74 -14.94 -26.72
CA ILE A 113 6.43 -13.96 -25.67
C ILE A 113 6.87 -12.56 -26.08
N HIS A 114 8.05 -12.43 -26.68
CA HIS A 114 8.52 -11.16 -27.21
C HIS A 114 7.59 -10.61 -28.30
N LEU A 115 7.14 -11.45 -29.23
CA LEU A 115 6.20 -11.04 -30.28
C LEU A 115 4.82 -10.68 -29.72
N GLN A 116 4.34 -11.40 -28.71
CA GLN A 116 3.10 -11.06 -28.01
C GLN A 116 3.19 -9.67 -27.37
N ALA A 117 4.25 -9.40 -26.61
CA ALA A 117 4.46 -8.09 -25.99
C ALA A 117 4.51 -6.96 -27.03
N GLN A 118 5.14 -7.19 -28.19
CA GLN A 118 5.13 -6.22 -29.29
C GLN A 118 3.72 -5.97 -29.86
N ARG A 119 2.87 -7.00 -29.97
CA ARG A 119 1.49 -6.87 -30.43
C ARG A 119 0.64 -6.09 -29.43
N GLU A 120 0.74 -6.40 -28.15
CA GLU A 120 0.03 -5.71 -27.07
C GLU A 120 0.43 -4.23 -27.03
N ALA A 121 1.72 -3.93 -27.11
CA ALA A 121 2.22 -2.57 -27.19
C ALA A 121 1.70 -1.81 -28.43
N ALA A 122 1.63 -2.47 -29.60
CA ALA A 122 1.09 -1.86 -30.81
C ALA A 122 -0.40 -1.53 -30.68
N LEU A 123 -1.21 -2.45 -30.13
CA LEU A 123 -2.64 -2.24 -29.87
C LEU A 123 -2.88 -1.12 -28.86
N ALA A 124 -2.09 -1.09 -27.79
CA ALA A 124 -2.17 -0.05 -26.78
C ALA A 124 -1.76 1.32 -27.33
N LEU A 125 -0.74 1.38 -28.21
CA LEU A 125 -0.35 2.61 -28.89
C LEU A 125 -1.45 3.11 -29.82
N GLU A 126 -2.07 2.23 -30.60
CA GLU A 126 -3.24 2.58 -31.41
C GLU A 126 -4.39 3.10 -30.54
N SER A 127 -4.65 2.48 -29.39
CA SER A 127 -5.67 2.92 -28.45
C SER A 127 -5.37 4.33 -27.92
N ALA A 128 -4.13 4.58 -27.49
CA ALA A 128 -3.68 5.89 -27.04
C ALA A 128 -3.80 6.95 -28.15
N MET A 129 -3.43 6.61 -29.39
CA MET A 129 -3.61 7.50 -30.55
C MET A 129 -5.08 7.83 -30.77
N ARG A 130 -5.98 6.84 -30.68
CA ARG A 130 -7.44 7.08 -30.79
C ARG A 130 -7.91 8.05 -29.69
N MET A 131 -7.49 7.85 -28.45
CA MET A 131 -7.80 8.75 -27.33
C MET A 131 -7.33 10.18 -27.58
N LEU A 132 -6.10 10.36 -28.09
CA LEU A 132 -5.53 11.67 -28.40
C LEU A 132 -6.25 12.40 -29.53
N THR A 133 -6.85 11.66 -30.46
CA THR A 133 -7.58 12.23 -31.62
C THR A 133 -9.06 12.46 -31.35
N ALA A 134 -9.59 12.06 -30.19
CA ALA A 134 -10.99 12.24 -29.84
C ALA A 134 -11.32 13.71 -29.48
N PRO A 135 -12.51 14.23 -29.85
CA PRO A 135 -12.95 15.55 -29.40
C PRO A 135 -13.04 15.60 -27.86
N GLY A 136 -12.34 16.56 -27.24
CA GLY A 136 -12.26 16.68 -25.77
C GLY A 136 -11.28 15.71 -25.11
N ALA A 137 -10.27 15.24 -25.85
CA ALA A 137 -9.26 14.28 -25.39
C ALA A 137 -8.69 14.62 -24.00
N ASP A 138 -8.76 13.63 -23.11
CA ASP A 138 -8.05 13.65 -21.84
C ASP A 138 -6.57 13.30 -22.08
N LEU A 139 -5.76 14.35 -22.21
CA LEU A 139 -4.32 14.23 -22.43
C LEU A 139 -3.62 13.52 -21.26
N HIS A 140 -4.18 13.55 -20.05
CA HIS A 140 -3.61 12.88 -18.88
C HIS A 140 -3.82 11.36 -18.97
N ALA A 141 -5.04 10.93 -19.29
CA ALA A 141 -5.35 9.52 -19.50
C ALA A 141 -4.51 8.91 -20.64
N ALA A 142 -4.33 9.65 -21.74
CA ALA A 142 -3.46 9.22 -22.83
C ALA A 142 -1.98 9.08 -22.42
N ALA A 143 -1.47 10.00 -21.59
CA ALA A 143 -0.10 9.92 -21.08
C ALA A 143 0.10 8.73 -20.13
N LEU A 144 -0.88 8.42 -19.28
CA LEU A 144 -0.85 7.24 -18.40
C LEU A 144 -0.84 5.93 -19.21
N ALA A 145 -1.65 5.85 -20.27
CA ALA A 145 -1.65 4.68 -21.16
C ALA A 145 -0.28 4.48 -21.84
N LEU A 146 0.34 5.55 -22.32
CA LEU A 146 1.67 5.50 -22.93
C LEU A 146 2.77 5.12 -21.92
N ASP A 147 2.67 5.59 -20.68
CA ASP A 147 3.56 5.19 -19.59
C ASP A 147 3.41 3.69 -19.28
N GLY A 148 2.19 3.15 -19.26
CA GLY A 148 1.94 1.71 -19.07
C GLY A 148 2.58 0.84 -20.16
N ILE A 149 2.46 1.24 -21.43
CA ILE A 149 3.08 0.52 -22.56
C ILE A 149 4.60 0.47 -22.44
N ARG A 150 5.20 1.60 -22.04
CA ARG A 150 6.64 1.68 -21.81
C ARG A 150 7.09 0.72 -20.70
N ASP A 151 6.21 0.44 -19.75
CA ASP A 151 6.51 -0.41 -18.58
C ASP A 151 6.42 -1.89 -18.95
N GLU A 152 5.39 -2.29 -19.69
CA GLU A 152 5.25 -3.64 -20.26
C GLU A 152 6.41 -3.98 -21.21
N LEU A 153 6.80 -3.06 -22.08
CA LEU A 153 7.93 -3.25 -23.00
C LEU A 153 9.27 -3.37 -22.24
N ALA A 154 9.44 -2.66 -21.13
CA ALA A 154 10.63 -2.76 -20.29
C ALA A 154 10.70 -4.10 -19.55
N ALA A 155 9.55 -4.63 -19.09
CA ALA A 155 9.44 -5.93 -18.42
C ALA A 155 9.69 -7.12 -19.38
N SER A 156 9.43 -6.95 -20.69
CA SER A 156 9.54 -8.03 -21.69
C SER A 156 10.98 -8.50 -22.05
N ARG A 157 12.03 -7.95 -21.43
CA ARG A 157 13.43 -8.09 -21.90
C ARG A 157 14.24 -9.24 -21.28
N THR A 158 13.67 -10.04 -20.40
CA THR A 158 14.34 -11.23 -19.83
C THR A 158 13.31 -12.31 -19.58
N SER A 159 13.67 -13.59 -19.80
CA SER A 159 12.99 -14.68 -19.11
C SER A 159 12.98 -14.28 -17.63
N GLY A 160 11.82 -13.92 -17.08
CA GLY A 160 11.70 -13.35 -15.72
C GLY A 160 12.15 -14.32 -14.62
N TYR A 161 12.65 -15.49 -14.99
CA TYR A 161 13.19 -16.51 -14.11
C TYR A 161 14.72 -16.39 -14.09
N LEU A 162 15.25 -16.13 -12.89
CA LEU A 162 16.67 -16.25 -12.60
C LEU A 162 16.89 -17.57 -11.86
N SER A 163 17.87 -18.36 -12.28
CA SER A 163 18.37 -19.44 -11.42
C SER A 163 18.96 -18.86 -10.13
N PRO A 164 19.07 -19.64 -9.04
CA PRO A 164 19.67 -19.13 -7.79
C PRO A 164 21.06 -18.52 -7.98
N ALA A 165 21.89 -19.08 -8.88
CA ALA A 165 23.21 -18.55 -9.18
C ALA A 165 23.15 -17.21 -9.92
N GLU A 166 22.24 -17.08 -10.89
CA GLU A 166 22.02 -15.83 -11.62
C GLU A 166 21.45 -14.74 -10.71
N LEU A 167 20.52 -15.09 -9.82
CA LEU A 167 19.95 -14.17 -8.84
C LEU A 167 21.03 -13.58 -7.93
N VAL A 168 21.87 -14.44 -7.33
CA VAL A 168 22.96 -14.00 -6.45
C VAL A 168 24.01 -13.19 -7.22
N ALA A 169 24.32 -13.57 -8.46
CA ALA A 169 25.27 -12.84 -9.29
C ALA A 169 24.74 -11.48 -9.76
N ALA A 170 23.43 -11.38 -10.05
CA ALA A 170 22.78 -10.15 -10.50
C ALA A 170 22.57 -9.14 -9.37
N HIS A 171 22.42 -9.61 -8.13
CA HIS A 171 22.16 -8.79 -6.95
C HIS A 171 23.18 -9.06 -5.83
N PRO A 172 24.46 -8.72 -6.03
CA PRO A 172 25.51 -8.97 -5.03
C PRO A 172 25.33 -8.14 -3.75
N ASP A 173 24.67 -6.99 -3.86
CA ASP A 173 24.46 -6.04 -2.77
C ASP A 173 22.97 -5.72 -2.60
N LEU A 174 22.58 -5.41 -1.37
CA LEU A 174 21.25 -4.87 -1.09
C LEU A 174 21.13 -3.43 -1.59
N PRO A 175 19.93 -2.97 -1.98
CA PRO A 175 19.69 -1.57 -2.28
C PRO A 175 20.10 -0.65 -1.13
N ARG A 176 20.61 0.54 -1.45
CA ARG A 176 21.05 1.51 -0.43
C ARG A 176 19.90 1.86 0.53
N PRO A 177 20.15 1.99 1.85
CA PRO A 177 19.18 2.59 2.76
C PRO A 177 18.79 4.00 2.31
N VAL A 178 17.53 4.38 2.49
CA VAL A 178 17.05 5.77 2.45
C VAL A 178 16.83 6.26 3.87
N ILE A 179 16.25 5.41 4.72
CA ILE A 179 16.15 5.60 6.17
C ILE A 179 16.75 4.34 6.81
N HIS A 180 17.89 4.48 7.49
CA HIS A 180 18.60 3.34 8.06
C HIS A 180 17.76 2.60 9.09
N GLY A 181 17.73 1.27 8.98
CA GLY A 181 16.92 0.39 9.83
C GLY A 181 15.43 0.36 9.48
N LEU A 182 14.97 1.15 8.50
CA LEU A 182 13.54 1.27 8.19
C LEU A 182 13.21 1.09 6.71
N LEU A 183 13.95 1.71 5.79
CA LEU A 183 13.56 1.81 4.38
C LEU A 183 14.76 1.89 3.44
N ARG A 184 14.78 1.12 2.36
CA ARG A 184 15.77 1.17 1.27
C ARG A 184 15.22 1.83 0.02
N ALA A 185 16.11 2.16 -0.91
CA ALA A 185 15.73 2.60 -2.24
C ALA A 185 14.96 1.49 -2.96
N GLY A 186 13.82 1.82 -3.57
CA GLY A 186 12.92 0.84 -4.19
C GLY A 186 11.75 0.41 -3.30
N GLU A 187 11.82 0.70 -1.99
CA GLU A 187 10.84 0.19 -1.02
C GLU A 187 9.76 1.22 -0.65
N VAL A 188 8.67 0.71 -0.09
CA VAL A 188 7.53 1.50 0.37
C VAL A 188 7.34 1.38 1.89
N ALA A 189 7.11 2.51 2.55
CA ALA A 189 6.80 2.63 3.96
C ALA A 189 5.43 3.27 4.21
N ASN A 190 4.72 2.78 5.22
CA ASN A 190 3.59 3.47 5.82
C ASN A 190 3.98 4.16 7.12
N LEU A 191 3.49 5.38 7.34
CA LEU A 191 3.46 6.03 8.66
C LEU A 191 2.01 6.20 9.12
N ILE A 192 1.62 5.46 10.14
CA ILE A 192 0.25 5.38 10.65
C ILE A 192 0.16 5.98 12.04
N GLY A 193 -0.98 6.59 12.35
CA GLY A 193 -1.29 7.06 13.69
C GLY A 193 -2.66 7.72 13.73
N GLY A 194 -3.16 7.95 14.94
CA GLY A 194 -4.46 8.57 15.17
C GLY A 194 -4.62 9.93 14.50
N SER A 195 -5.87 10.36 14.31
CA SER A 195 -6.15 11.74 13.89
C SER A 195 -5.50 12.69 14.88
N LYS A 196 -4.85 13.74 14.37
CA LYS A 196 -4.12 14.74 15.18
C LYS A 196 -2.91 14.19 15.97
N SER A 197 -2.37 13.02 15.63
CA SER A 197 -1.13 12.48 16.22
C SER A 197 0.17 13.14 15.72
N GLN A 198 0.08 14.37 15.21
CA GLN A 198 1.19 15.17 14.69
C GLN A 198 2.10 14.49 13.62
N LYS A 199 1.62 13.47 12.88
CA LYS A 199 2.37 12.82 11.78
C LYS A 199 2.94 13.80 10.76
N SER A 200 2.14 14.79 10.36
CA SER A 200 2.59 15.83 9.42
C SER A 200 3.83 16.59 9.90
N TRP A 201 4.03 16.72 11.22
CA TRP A 201 5.25 17.31 11.78
C TRP A 201 6.44 16.33 11.69
N ALA A 202 6.21 15.05 11.98
CA ALA A 202 7.22 14.00 11.83
C ALA A 202 7.70 13.87 10.37
N VAL A 203 6.80 13.93 9.39
CA VAL A 203 7.18 13.85 7.97
C VAL A 203 7.80 15.13 7.43
N LEU A 204 7.45 16.31 7.96
CA LEU A 204 8.18 17.55 7.66
C LEU A 204 9.63 17.48 8.17
N GLN A 205 9.83 16.94 9.38
CA GLN A 205 11.16 16.66 9.91
C GLN A 205 11.91 15.66 9.03
N LEU A 206 11.25 14.57 8.60
CA LEU A 206 11.83 13.58 7.68
C LEU A 206 12.24 14.22 6.35
N ALA A 207 11.39 15.07 5.78
CA ALA A 207 11.65 15.73 4.50
C ALA A 207 12.90 16.62 4.57
N ILE A 208 13.08 17.35 5.69
CA ILE A 208 14.30 18.11 5.95
C ILE A 208 15.49 17.17 6.12
N CYS A 209 15.37 16.14 6.97
CA CYS A 209 16.44 15.16 7.21
C CYS A 209 16.94 14.50 5.93
N GLY A 210 16.03 14.07 5.05
CA GLY A 210 16.39 13.46 3.76
C GLY A 210 17.02 14.43 2.77
N ALA A 211 16.74 15.73 2.86
CA ALA A 211 17.35 16.71 1.96
C ALA A 211 18.82 17.00 2.29
N ILE A 212 19.19 16.93 3.57
CA ILE A 212 20.51 17.34 4.07
C ILE A 212 21.33 16.22 4.71
N GLY A 213 20.75 15.05 4.97
CA GLY A 213 21.41 13.93 5.64
C GLY A 213 21.54 14.15 7.14
N MET A 214 20.42 14.06 7.86
CA MET A 214 20.39 14.12 9.34
C MET A 214 19.55 12.99 9.93
N PRO A 215 19.78 12.62 11.20
CA PRO A 215 18.98 11.60 11.86
C PRO A 215 17.52 12.07 12.01
N TRP A 216 16.59 11.29 11.46
CA TRP A 216 15.17 11.46 11.69
C TRP A 216 14.77 10.94 13.08
N LEU A 217 13.92 11.70 13.77
CA LEU A 217 13.50 11.44 15.16
C LEU A 217 14.68 11.26 16.14
N GLY A 218 15.85 11.81 15.82
CA GLY A 218 17.07 11.67 16.62
C GLY A 218 17.64 10.25 16.70
N ARG A 219 17.16 9.32 15.87
CA ARG A 219 17.53 7.88 15.95
C ARG A 219 17.85 7.25 14.61
N TYR A 220 17.09 7.57 13.57
CA TYR A 220 17.20 6.89 12.28
C TYR A 220 18.01 7.74 11.31
N GLU A 221 19.24 7.33 10.99
CA GLU A 221 20.04 8.02 9.97
C GLU A 221 19.29 8.06 8.64
N VAL A 222 19.36 9.18 7.93
CA VAL A 222 18.70 9.37 6.63
C VAL A 222 19.74 9.77 5.60
N GLU A 223 19.75 9.09 4.46
CA GLU A 223 20.65 9.43 3.35
C GLU A 223 20.23 10.75 2.69
N ALA A 224 21.21 11.62 2.44
CA ALA A 224 20.96 12.90 1.78
C ALA A 224 20.64 12.70 0.29
N GLY A 225 19.55 13.30 -0.19
CA GLY A 225 19.20 13.27 -1.61
C GLY A 225 18.01 14.16 -1.98
N PRO A 226 17.57 14.13 -3.26
CA PRO A 226 16.39 14.89 -3.68
C PRO A 226 15.11 14.31 -3.04
N VAL A 227 14.37 15.14 -2.33
CA VAL A 227 13.13 14.80 -1.63
C VAL A 227 11.96 15.50 -2.32
N LEU A 228 10.88 14.75 -2.55
CA LEU A 228 9.59 15.30 -2.96
C LEU A 228 8.56 15.06 -1.85
N LEU A 229 8.03 16.14 -1.28
CA LEU A 229 6.91 16.11 -0.33
C LEU A 229 5.63 16.55 -1.02
N ILE A 230 4.63 15.68 -1.00
CA ILE A 230 3.27 15.95 -1.47
C ILE A 230 2.38 16.16 -0.24
N ASP A 231 1.89 17.40 -0.07
CA ASP A 231 0.97 17.76 1.01
C ASP A 231 -0.44 17.98 0.41
N ALA A 232 -1.40 17.14 0.78
CA ALA A 232 -2.77 17.20 0.25
C ALA A 232 -3.77 17.85 1.23
N GLU A 233 -3.33 18.29 2.41
CA GLU A 233 -4.22 18.71 3.50
C GLU A 233 -4.08 20.19 3.87
N LEU A 234 -2.87 20.75 3.88
CA LEU A 234 -2.59 22.08 4.38
C LEU A 234 -2.71 23.15 3.29
N ARG A 235 -3.06 24.38 3.72
CA ARG A 235 -2.91 25.55 2.85
C ARG A 235 -1.45 25.96 2.81
N LEU A 236 -0.98 26.43 1.65
CA LEU A 236 0.41 26.86 1.44
C LEU A 236 0.98 27.77 2.55
N PRO A 237 0.29 28.82 3.04
CA PRO A 237 0.84 29.65 4.12
C PRO A 237 1.06 28.89 5.44
N VAL A 238 0.19 27.92 5.74
CA VAL A 238 0.30 27.08 6.95
C VAL A 238 1.47 26.11 6.79
N LEU A 239 1.58 25.47 5.63
CA LEU A 239 2.69 24.57 5.31
C LEU A 239 4.04 25.29 5.38
N ALA A 240 4.15 26.48 4.78
CA ALA A 240 5.35 27.30 4.83
C ALA A 240 5.72 27.73 6.26
N SER A 241 4.72 28.06 7.09
CA SER A 241 4.93 28.39 8.50
C SER A 241 5.45 27.17 9.29
N ARG A 242 4.85 25.99 9.09
CA ARG A 242 5.31 24.75 9.74
C ARG A 242 6.71 24.35 9.31
N LEU A 243 6.99 24.39 8.01
CA LEU A 243 8.32 24.09 7.48
C LEU A 243 9.39 24.97 8.14
N ARG A 244 9.15 26.29 8.22
CA ARG A 244 10.07 27.22 8.89
C ARG A 244 10.23 26.88 10.38
N THR A 245 9.13 26.61 11.07
CA THR A 245 9.15 26.28 12.50
C THR A 245 9.99 25.03 12.77
N VAL A 246 9.82 23.97 11.95
CA VAL A 246 10.61 22.74 12.06
C VAL A 246 12.08 22.99 11.72
N ALA A 247 12.36 23.69 10.62
CA ALA A 247 13.74 24.00 10.22
C ALA A 247 14.48 24.81 11.29
N ASP A 248 13.84 25.84 11.85
CA ASP A 248 14.42 26.67 12.92
C ASP A 248 14.71 25.83 14.17
N ALA A 249 13.78 24.94 14.57
CA ALA A 249 13.98 24.04 15.71
C ALA A 249 15.08 22.99 15.48
N MET A 250 15.37 22.65 14.23
CA MET A 250 16.48 21.79 13.83
C MET A 250 17.78 22.57 13.62
N ALA A 251 17.78 23.90 13.82
CA ALA A 251 18.90 24.80 13.50
C ALA A 251 19.35 24.70 12.02
N VAL A 252 18.41 24.46 11.11
CA VAL A 252 18.63 24.35 9.66
C VAL A 252 18.11 25.60 8.96
N SER A 253 18.96 26.25 8.17
CA SER A 253 18.50 27.32 7.29
C SER A 253 17.66 26.76 6.15
N VAL A 254 16.46 27.30 5.93
CA VAL A 254 15.62 26.94 4.76
C VAL A 254 16.37 27.11 3.44
N SER A 255 17.33 28.05 3.37
CA SER A 255 18.17 28.24 2.18
C SER A 255 19.03 27.01 1.83
N TRP A 256 19.40 26.20 2.83
CA TRP A 256 20.19 24.98 2.64
C TRP A 256 19.36 23.81 2.08
N LEU A 257 18.03 23.89 2.20
CA LEU A 257 17.11 22.91 1.62
C LEU A 257 17.07 23.01 0.08
N GLY A 258 17.39 24.19 -0.46
CA GLY A 258 17.63 24.44 -1.89
C GLY A 258 16.62 23.79 -2.84
N GLN A 259 17.12 23.28 -3.97
CA GLN A 259 16.34 22.43 -4.89
C GLN A 259 16.32 20.95 -4.44
N ARG A 260 16.86 20.63 -3.24
CA ARG A 260 16.87 19.26 -2.73
C ARG A 260 15.55 18.88 -2.09
N LEU A 261 14.81 19.81 -1.48
CA LEU A 261 13.45 19.56 -1.01
C LEU A 261 12.45 20.29 -1.89
N LEU A 262 11.71 19.55 -2.71
CA LEU A 262 10.58 20.06 -3.46
C LEU A 262 9.28 19.73 -2.71
N ILE A 263 8.39 20.71 -2.60
CA ILE A 263 7.11 20.56 -1.91
C ILE A 263 5.99 20.91 -2.88
N ARG A 264 5.03 19.99 -3.05
CA ARG A 264 3.80 20.23 -3.81
C ARG A 264 2.61 20.18 -2.88
N ALA A 265 1.95 21.32 -2.68
CA ALA A 265 0.67 21.37 -2.00
C ALA A 265 -0.46 21.13 -3.02
N LEU A 266 -1.34 20.17 -2.76
CA LEU A 266 -2.45 19.78 -3.65
C LEU A 266 -3.83 20.14 -3.09
N ARG A 267 -3.90 20.79 -1.92
CA ARG A 267 -5.17 21.19 -1.32
C ARG A 267 -5.97 22.11 -2.25
N GLY A 268 -7.10 21.62 -2.75
CA GLY A 268 -7.99 22.35 -3.64
C GLY A 268 -7.73 22.09 -5.13
N GLU A 269 -6.74 21.25 -5.47
CA GLU A 269 -6.50 20.77 -6.83
C GLU A 269 -7.22 19.43 -7.06
N ARG A 270 -7.54 19.14 -8.32
CA ARG A 270 -8.00 17.81 -8.75
C ARG A 270 -6.78 17.00 -9.17
N ALA A 271 -6.15 16.35 -8.20
CA ALA A 271 -5.02 15.46 -8.39
C ALA A 271 -5.22 14.19 -7.56
N ASP A 272 -4.79 13.06 -8.10
CA ASP A 272 -4.79 11.76 -7.44
C ASP A 272 -3.37 11.20 -7.33
N LEU A 273 -3.24 10.06 -6.66
CA LEU A 273 -1.96 9.41 -6.46
C LEU A 273 -1.30 9.00 -7.79
N LEU A 274 -2.04 8.51 -8.77
CA LEU A 274 -1.46 8.09 -10.05
C LEU A 274 -0.82 9.27 -10.77
N SER A 275 -1.44 10.44 -10.73
CA SER A 275 -0.90 11.67 -11.28
C SER A 275 0.39 12.11 -10.57
N VAL A 276 0.46 11.93 -9.25
CA VAL A 276 1.64 12.20 -8.41
C VAL A 276 2.79 11.26 -8.75
N LEU A 277 2.52 9.95 -8.84
CA LEU A 277 3.51 8.94 -9.19
C LEU A 277 4.06 9.17 -10.60
N ALA A 278 3.18 9.49 -11.56
CA ALA A 278 3.58 9.84 -12.92
C ALA A 278 4.44 11.11 -12.95
N HIS A 279 4.15 12.11 -12.11
CA HIS A 279 4.99 13.30 -11.97
C HIS A 279 6.38 12.96 -11.42
N ALA A 280 6.44 12.17 -10.34
CA ALA A 280 7.70 11.73 -9.73
C ALA A 280 8.61 11.00 -10.74
N ARG A 281 8.05 10.11 -11.58
CA ARG A 281 8.78 9.37 -12.64
C ARG A 281 9.44 10.29 -13.68
N ARG A 282 8.87 11.47 -13.93
CA ARG A 282 9.36 12.44 -14.92
C ARG A 282 10.37 13.43 -14.35
N MET A 283 10.50 13.56 -13.03
CA MET A 283 11.42 14.52 -12.42
C MET A 283 12.89 14.19 -12.73
N ARG A 284 13.69 15.24 -12.92
CA ARG A 284 15.15 15.14 -13.09
C ARG A 284 15.82 16.24 -12.23
N PRO A 285 16.66 15.88 -11.23
CA PRO A 285 16.93 14.50 -10.77
C PRO A 285 15.67 13.82 -10.23
N ALA A 286 15.63 12.48 -10.29
CA ALA A 286 14.57 11.71 -9.66
C ALA A 286 14.65 11.86 -8.12
N PRO A 287 13.52 11.81 -7.40
CA PRO A 287 13.55 11.83 -5.94
C PRO A 287 14.22 10.55 -5.42
N SER A 288 15.03 10.66 -4.37
CA SER A 288 15.47 9.53 -3.56
C SER A 288 14.47 9.20 -2.45
N LEU A 289 13.64 10.18 -2.07
CA LEU A 289 12.57 10.03 -1.10
C LEU A 289 11.31 10.76 -1.58
N LEU A 290 10.19 10.05 -1.68
CA LEU A 290 8.87 10.58 -1.99
C LEU A 290 7.98 10.43 -0.76
N ILE A 291 7.44 11.54 -0.26
CA ILE A 291 6.55 11.56 0.90
C ILE A 291 5.16 12.00 0.45
N VAL A 292 4.14 11.24 0.82
CA VAL A 292 2.73 11.51 0.48
C VAL A 292 1.92 11.67 1.77
N ASP A 293 1.49 12.89 2.07
CA ASP A 293 0.74 13.22 3.30
C ASP A 293 -0.56 14.01 3.03
N PRO A 294 -1.75 13.47 3.36
CA PRO A 294 -2.09 12.06 3.64
C PRO A 294 -2.65 11.35 2.41
N LEU A 295 -2.54 10.00 2.35
CA LEU A 295 -2.98 9.22 1.19
C LEU A 295 -4.47 9.35 0.90
N TYR A 296 -5.32 9.33 1.93
CA TYR A 296 -6.79 9.27 1.75
C TYR A 296 -7.35 10.45 0.93
N ARG A 297 -6.61 11.57 0.85
CA ARG A 297 -6.97 12.76 0.05
C ARG A 297 -6.62 12.63 -1.43
N LEU A 298 -5.83 11.62 -1.79
CA LEU A 298 -5.29 11.37 -3.12
C LEU A 298 -5.76 10.04 -3.72
N LEU A 299 -6.73 9.37 -3.08
CA LEU A 299 -7.33 8.17 -3.67
C LEU A 299 -7.97 8.53 -5.03
N PRO A 300 -7.67 7.77 -6.10
CA PRO A 300 -8.33 7.95 -7.39
C PRO A 300 -9.85 7.83 -7.30
N ALA A 301 -10.56 8.44 -8.25
CA ALA A 301 -12.00 8.33 -8.30
C ALA A 301 -12.44 6.86 -8.45
N GLY A 302 -13.37 6.41 -7.61
CA GLY A 302 -13.89 5.04 -7.63
C GLY A 302 -13.10 4.03 -6.81
N VAL A 303 -11.98 4.42 -6.17
CA VAL A 303 -11.24 3.57 -5.23
C VAL A 303 -11.88 3.65 -3.85
N ASP A 304 -12.27 2.50 -3.29
CA ASP A 304 -12.72 2.38 -1.91
C ASP A 304 -11.55 2.05 -0.98
N GLU A 305 -11.32 2.90 0.03
CA GLU A 305 -10.27 2.70 1.05
C GLU A 305 -10.48 1.40 1.85
N ASN A 306 -11.72 0.90 1.91
CA ASN A 306 -12.06 -0.34 2.60
C ASN A 306 -11.94 -1.58 1.70
N SER A 307 -11.81 -1.39 0.39
CA SER A 307 -11.59 -2.49 -0.56
C SER A 307 -10.13 -2.92 -0.51
N ASN A 308 -9.90 -4.13 0.01
CA ASN A 308 -8.57 -4.74 -0.01
C ASN A 308 -8.01 -4.87 -1.44
N HIS A 309 -8.90 -5.09 -2.42
CA HIS A 309 -8.52 -5.21 -3.83
C HIS A 309 -8.01 -3.87 -4.37
N ASP A 310 -8.77 -2.79 -4.19
CA ASP A 310 -8.43 -1.48 -4.73
C ASP A 310 -7.15 -0.94 -4.09
N ILE A 311 -7.02 -1.12 -2.77
CA ILE A 311 -5.82 -0.72 -2.03
C ILE A 311 -4.60 -1.53 -2.48
N ALA A 312 -4.73 -2.84 -2.69
CA ALA A 312 -3.62 -3.65 -3.21
C ALA A 312 -3.16 -3.17 -4.60
N HIS A 313 -4.09 -2.87 -5.51
CA HIS A 313 -3.76 -2.30 -6.81
C HIS A 313 -3.07 -0.94 -6.71
N LEU A 314 -3.54 -0.07 -5.80
CA LEU A 314 -2.94 1.23 -5.58
C LEU A 314 -1.51 1.13 -5.05
N TYR A 315 -1.25 0.23 -4.09
CA TYR A 315 0.09 -0.01 -3.59
C TYR A 315 1.01 -0.66 -4.64
N SER A 316 0.49 -1.54 -5.51
CA SER A 316 1.29 -2.07 -6.62
C SER A 316 1.78 -0.95 -7.54
N ALA A 317 0.97 0.08 -7.80
CA ALA A 317 1.41 1.25 -8.57
C ALA A 317 2.49 2.08 -7.84
N ILE A 318 2.40 2.18 -6.51
CA ILE A 318 3.43 2.84 -5.68
C ILE A 318 4.74 2.04 -5.76
N ASP A 319 4.67 0.73 -5.54
CA ASP A 319 5.80 -0.21 -5.55
C ASP A 319 6.55 -0.19 -6.88
N GLN A 320 5.83 -0.33 -7.99
CA GLN A 320 6.39 -0.19 -9.35
C GLN A 320 7.07 1.17 -9.56
N THR A 321 6.56 2.23 -8.95
CA THR A 321 7.20 3.55 -9.03
C THR A 321 8.48 3.60 -8.22
N ALA A 322 8.45 3.11 -6.97
CA ALA A 322 9.57 3.09 -6.05
C ALA A 322 10.75 2.33 -6.66
N GLU A 323 10.49 1.10 -7.14
CA GLU A 323 11.47 0.23 -7.79
C GLU A 323 12.06 0.88 -9.04
N ARG A 324 11.21 1.36 -9.94
CA ARG A 324 11.64 1.91 -11.23
C ARG A 324 12.57 3.12 -11.11
N ILE A 325 12.31 4.01 -10.16
CA ILE A 325 13.10 5.24 -10.00
C ILE A 325 14.15 5.13 -8.89
N GLY A 326 14.20 4.01 -8.16
CA GLY A 326 15.11 3.79 -7.04
C GLY A 326 14.88 4.75 -5.87
N CYS A 327 13.60 5.04 -5.57
CA CYS A 327 13.18 5.98 -4.52
C CYS A 327 12.54 5.22 -3.36
N GLY A 328 12.83 5.63 -2.12
CA GLY A 328 12.00 5.23 -0.98
C GLY A 328 10.70 6.01 -0.97
N VAL A 329 9.56 5.36 -0.77
CA VAL A 329 8.25 6.04 -0.71
C VAL A 329 7.68 5.95 0.69
N VAL A 330 7.29 7.07 1.29
CA VAL A 330 6.63 7.13 2.60
C VAL A 330 5.22 7.66 2.41
N VAL A 331 4.24 6.85 2.80
CA VAL A 331 2.83 7.17 2.68
C VAL A 331 2.20 7.34 4.06
N VAL A 332 1.53 8.46 4.30
CA VAL A 332 0.91 8.75 5.60
C VAL A 332 -0.55 8.32 5.61
N HIS A 333 -0.89 7.53 6.63
CA HIS A 333 -2.22 6.97 6.84
C HIS A 333 -2.78 7.30 8.21
N HIS A 334 -4.10 7.33 8.29
CA HIS A 334 -4.78 7.34 9.57
C HIS A 334 -4.91 5.91 10.09
N SER A 335 -4.89 5.77 11.41
CA SER A 335 -5.31 4.52 12.04
C SER A 335 -6.80 4.30 11.82
N SER A 336 -7.22 3.04 11.81
CA SER A 336 -8.64 2.68 11.90
C SER A 336 -9.29 3.28 13.16
N LYS A 337 -10.63 3.39 13.18
CA LYS A 337 -11.36 3.83 14.38
C LYS A 337 -11.25 2.80 15.52
N GLY A 338 -11.47 3.24 16.75
CA GLY A 338 -11.48 2.40 17.96
C GLY A 338 -10.15 2.36 18.72
N ALA A 339 -10.08 1.51 19.75
CA ALA A 339 -8.87 1.33 20.54
C ALA A 339 -7.75 0.70 19.69
N GLN A 340 -6.58 1.35 19.66
CA GLN A 340 -5.42 0.89 18.88
C GLN A 340 -4.30 0.31 19.75
N ALA A 341 -4.39 0.50 21.07
CA ALA A 341 -3.34 0.09 22.01
C ALA A 341 -3.04 -1.41 21.90
N ASP A 342 -4.09 -2.24 21.94
CA ASP A 342 -3.97 -3.70 21.97
C ASP A 342 -3.86 -4.35 20.58
N LYS A 343 -3.88 -3.55 19.50
CA LYS A 343 -3.75 -4.07 18.13
C LYS A 343 -2.30 -4.37 17.79
N ARG A 344 -2.09 -5.39 16.95
CA ARG A 344 -0.79 -5.63 16.32
C ARG A 344 -0.45 -4.45 15.41
N VAL A 345 0.83 -4.15 15.25
CA VAL A 345 1.34 -3.06 14.40
C VAL A 345 0.73 -3.11 12.99
N THR A 346 0.64 -4.30 12.39
CA THR A 346 0.05 -4.52 11.06
C THR A 346 -1.46 -4.25 10.98
N ASP A 347 -2.15 -4.19 12.11
CA ASP A 347 -3.62 -4.12 12.19
C ASP A 347 -4.12 -2.71 12.55
N VAL A 348 -3.21 -1.73 12.74
CA VAL A 348 -3.57 -0.38 13.20
C VAL A 348 -4.08 0.52 12.07
N GLY A 349 -3.55 0.40 10.85
CA GLY A 349 -3.94 1.24 9.70
C GLY A 349 -5.42 1.12 9.30
N ALA A 350 -5.99 2.16 8.68
CA ALA A 350 -7.25 1.99 7.95
C ALA A 350 -7.01 1.06 6.73
N GLY A 351 -7.94 0.14 6.45
CA GLY A 351 -7.73 -0.90 5.43
C GLY A 351 -6.61 -1.91 5.77
N ALA A 352 -6.32 -2.10 7.06
CA ALA A 352 -5.09 -2.65 7.64
C ALA A 352 -4.52 -3.92 7.00
N GLY A 353 -5.37 -4.79 6.44
CA GLY A 353 -4.94 -6.05 5.86
C GLY A 353 -4.12 -5.89 4.59
N ALA A 354 -4.68 -5.26 3.55
CA ALA A 354 -4.00 -5.14 2.26
C ALA A 354 -2.81 -4.16 2.32
N ALA A 355 -2.99 -3.01 2.96
CA ALA A 355 -1.97 -1.97 3.02
C ALA A 355 -0.71 -2.41 3.80
N SER A 356 -0.85 -3.09 4.94
CA SER A 356 0.30 -3.56 5.72
C SER A 356 1.08 -4.70 5.03
N ARG A 357 0.38 -5.51 4.22
CA ARG A 357 0.98 -6.59 3.43
C ARG A 357 1.60 -6.12 2.14
N ALA A 358 1.26 -4.92 1.66
CA ALA A 358 1.79 -4.40 0.40
C ALA A 358 3.10 -3.61 0.58
N VAL A 359 3.43 -3.18 1.80
CA VAL A 359 4.61 -2.35 2.09
C VAL A 359 5.76 -3.13 2.71
N ASP A 360 6.98 -2.60 2.58
CA ASP A 360 8.20 -3.15 3.14
C ASP A 360 8.45 -2.68 4.57
N ALA A 361 7.91 -1.50 4.91
CA ALA A 361 7.97 -0.94 6.26
C ALA A 361 6.60 -0.41 6.72
N HIS A 362 6.20 -0.77 7.93
CA HIS A 362 4.93 -0.37 8.51
C HIS A 362 5.17 0.24 9.90
N LEU A 363 5.20 1.57 9.96
CA LEU A 363 5.46 2.34 11.16
C LEU A 363 4.15 2.84 11.77
N VAL A 364 4.01 2.68 13.08
CA VAL A 364 2.78 3.05 13.80
C VAL A 364 3.13 3.89 15.03
N MET A 365 2.53 5.08 15.10
CA MET A 365 2.53 5.97 16.26
C MET A 365 1.26 5.75 17.09
N ARG A 366 1.39 5.17 18.29
CA ARG A 366 0.30 4.95 19.25
C ARG A 366 0.45 5.89 20.44
N GLU A 367 -0.66 6.41 20.96
CA GLU A 367 -0.63 7.29 22.13
C GLU A 367 -0.06 6.55 23.34
N HIS A 368 0.88 7.17 24.04
CA HIS A 368 1.45 6.67 25.29
C HIS A 368 0.60 7.17 26.48
N GLU A 369 0.66 6.46 27.60
CA GLU A 369 -0.06 6.86 28.83
C GLU A 369 0.43 8.22 29.38
N ASP A 370 1.71 8.52 29.19
CA ASP A 370 2.28 9.83 29.49
C ASP A 370 1.73 10.90 28.54
N PRO A 371 1.48 12.12 29.06
CA PRO A 371 1.03 13.22 28.23
C PRO A 371 2.07 13.56 27.16
N ASP A 372 1.60 13.99 25.99
CA ASP A 372 2.43 14.46 24.88
C ASP A 372 3.46 13.42 24.39
N CYS A 373 3.20 12.14 24.60
CA CYS A 373 4.07 11.03 24.20
C CYS A 373 3.35 10.05 23.29
N VAL A 374 4.10 9.47 22.35
CA VAL A 374 3.64 8.38 21.47
C VAL A 374 4.69 7.28 21.42
N ALA A 375 4.27 6.02 21.43
CA ALA A 375 5.14 4.90 21.10
C ALA A 375 5.17 4.71 19.59
N LEU A 376 6.36 4.73 19.00
CA LEU A 376 6.62 4.35 17.62
C LEU A 376 7.09 2.89 17.58
N ASP A 377 6.33 2.04 16.89
CA ASP A 377 6.68 0.63 16.62
C ASP A 377 6.71 0.42 15.11
N ALA A 378 7.55 -0.51 14.65
CA ALA A 378 7.78 -0.77 13.23
C ALA A 378 7.88 -2.26 12.94
N VAL A 379 7.29 -2.67 11.82
CA VAL A 379 7.53 -3.97 11.19
C VAL A 379 8.16 -3.69 9.83
N VAL A 380 9.28 -4.33 9.54
CA VAL A 380 10.07 -4.10 8.33
C VAL A 380 10.50 -5.42 7.70
N ARG A 381 10.72 -5.45 6.39
CA ARG A 381 11.17 -6.64 5.64
C ARG A 381 12.68 -6.73 5.47
N SER A 382 13.32 -5.59 5.26
CA SER A 382 14.70 -5.52 4.75
C SER A 382 15.76 -5.20 5.82
N PHE A 383 15.34 -5.18 7.08
CA PHE A 383 16.17 -4.93 8.25
C PHE A 383 15.74 -5.84 9.41
N PRO A 384 16.61 -6.05 10.41
CA PRO A 384 16.18 -6.59 11.70
C PRO A 384 15.05 -5.76 12.29
N ARG A 385 14.10 -6.41 12.98
CA ARG A 385 12.95 -5.71 13.58
C ARG A 385 13.45 -4.57 14.49
N PRO A 386 13.08 -3.30 14.21
CA PRO A 386 13.46 -2.18 15.05
C PRO A 386 12.86 -2.31 16.45
N GLU A 387 13.62 -1.91 17.46
CA GLU A 387 13.10 -1.77 18.82
C GLU A 387 12.09 -0.61 18.86
N PRO A 388 10.90 -0.79 19.46
CA PRO A 388 9.97 0.29 19.68
C PRO A 388 10.59 1.40 20.53
N VAL A 389 10.18 2.64 20.30
CA VAL A 389 10.70 3.82 21.01
C VAL A 389 9.58 4.76 21.39
N VAL A 390 9.64 5.36 22.58
CA VAL A 390 8.73 6.45 22.95
C VAL A 390 9.28 7.76 22.38
N LEU A 391 8.40 8.54 21.77
CA LEU A 391 8.68 9.87 21.28
C LEU A 391 7.89 10.88 22.11
N ARG A 392 8.60 11.86 22.66
CA ARG A 392 8.02 13.00 23.36
C ARG A 392 7.85 14.18 22.41
N TRP A 393 6.67 14.79 22.45
CA TRP A 393 6.36 15.97 21.67
C TRP A 393 7.04 17.20 22.31
N CYS A 394 8.13 17.63 21.70
CA CYS A 394 8.88 18.83 22.06
C CYS A 394 8.67 19.84 20.94
N PHE A 395 7.50 20.51 20.93
CA PHE A 395 7.07 21.36 19.81
C PHE A 395 8.24 22.18 19.21
N PRO A 396 8.48 22.08 17.89
CA PRO A 396 7.72 21.38 16.85
C PRO A 396 8.22 19.96 16.51
N LEU A 397 9.13 19.39 17.32
CA LEU A 397 9.83 18.15 17.02
C LEU A 397 9.36 16.98 17.90
N TRP A 398 9.45 15.79 17.35
CA TRP A 398 9.45 14.56 18.13
C TRP A 398 10.88 14.24 18.55
N ARG A 399 11.08 13.97 19.84
CA ARG A 399 12.37 13.56 20.40
C ARG A 399 12.24 12.19 21.07
N PRO A 400 13.24 11.32 20.95
CA PRO A 400 13.20 10.03 21.63
C PRO A 400 13.26 10.25 23.14
N ASP A 401 12.48 9.45 23.86
CA ASP A 401 12.47 9.36 25.32
C ASP A 401 12.78 7.91 25.68
N GLU A 402 14.03 7.65 26.04
CA GLU A 402 14.55 6.29 26.30
C GLU A 402 14.19 5.77 27.70
N ASP A 403 13.69 6.65 28.57
CA ASP A 403 13.32 6.30 29.95
C ASP A 403 11.90 5.73 30.04
N LEU A 404 11.08 5.90 29.01
CA LEU A 404 9.69 5.43 28.97
C LEU A 404 9.56 4.08 28.26
N ASP A 405 8.72 3.22 28.83
CA ASP A 405 8.42 1.89 28.28
C ASP A 405 7.40 1.98 27.12
N PRO A 406 7.79 1.67 25.86
CA PRO A 406 6.89 1.75 24.70
C PRO A 406 5.63 0.87 24.78
N ALA A 407 5.60 -0.12 25.69
CA ALA A 407 4.43 -0.96 25.90
C ALA A 407 3.30 -0.27 26.69
N ARG A 408 3.57 0.85 27.36
CA ARG A 408 2.58 1.56 28.20
C ARG A 408 1.70 2.50 27.38
N LEU A 409 0.84 1.92 26.58
CA LEU A 409 -0.03 2.65 25.66
C LEU A 409 -1.29 3.17 26.37
N ARG A 410 -1.74 4.36 25.98
CA ARG A 410 -2.99 4.95 26.48
C ARG A 410 -4.18 4.12 26.04
N GLY A 411 -4.99 3.69 27.01
CA GLY A 411 -6.16 2.86 26.76
C GLY A 411 -5.84 1.40 26.46
N ALA A 412 -4.60 0.94 26.73
CA ALA A 412 -4.28 -0.48 26.75
C ALA A 412 -5.13 -1.19 27.82
N SER A 413 -5.74 -2.30 27.43
CA SER A 413 -6.53 -3.13 28.35
C SER A 413 -5.60 -3.79 29.37
N SER A 414 -5.98 -3.83 30.65
CA SER A 414 -5.21 -4.64 31.60
C SER A 414 -5.28 -6.13 31.19
N PRO A 415 -4.32 -6.99 31.61
CA PRO A 415 -4.43 -8.43 31.37
C PRO A 415 -5.73 -9.06 31.93
N ALA A 416 -6.35 -8.42 32.93
CA ALA A 416 -7.65 -8.84 33.44
C ALA A 416 -8.78 -8.44 32.49
N ASP A 417 -8.72 -7.23 31.94
CA ASP A 417 -9.69 -6.71 30.95
C ASP A 417 -9.65 -7.52 29.65
N GLN A 418 -8.45 -7.85 29.15
CA GLN A 418 -8.29 -8.69 27.96
C GLN A 418 -8.92 -10.08 28.15
N ARG A 419 -8.63 -10.73 29.29
CA ARG A 419 -9.23 -12.03 29.65
C ARG A 419 -10.75 -11.96 29.80
N GLN A 420 -11.29 -10.81 30.21
CA GLN A 420 -12.72 -10.60 30.32
C GLN A 420 -13.35 -10.39 28.93
N ALA A 421 -12.70 -9.60 28.06
CA ALA A 421 -13.11 -9.37 26.68
C ALA A 421 -13.11 -10.66 25.84
N ASP A 422 -12.05 -11.48 25.91
CA ASP A 422 -11.96 -12.76 25.20
C ASP A 422 -13.09 -13.72 25.62
N ARG A 423 -13.34 -13.79 26.94
CA ARG A 423 -14.45 -14.57 27.46
C ARG A 423 -15.76 -14.05 26.88
N ASP A 424 -15.97 -12.74 26.88
CA ASP A 424 -17.21 -12.09 26.42
C ASP A 424 -17.44 -12.28 24.92
N ALA A 425 -16.40 -12.23 24.09
CA ALA A 425 -16.49 -12.56 22.67
C ALA A 425 -16.93 -14.02 22.43
N VAL A 426 -16.44 -14.98 23.22
CA VAL A 426 -16.94 -16.37 23.20
C VAL A 426 -18.41 -16.44 23.64
N GLY A 427 -18.80 -15.66 24.65
CA GLY A 427 -20.19 -15.56 25.10
C GLY A 427 -21.13 -15.04 24.03
N ILE A 428 -20.75 -13.94 23.36
CA ILE A 428 -21.52 -13.32 22.27
C ILE A 428 -21.71 -14.31 21.11
N ARG A 429 -20.64 -15.00 20.67
CA ARG A 429 -20.76 -16.03 19.62
C ARG A 429 -21.80 -17.09 19.94
N LYS A 430 -21.81 -17.61 21.17
CA LYS A 430 -22.79 -18.60 21.62
C LYS A 430 -24.23 -18.04 21.63
N ILE A 431 -24.40 -16.77 22.00
CA ILE A 431 -25.71 -16.09 21.97
C ILE A 431 -26.20 -15.97 20.53
N VAL A 432 -25.36 -15.45 19.62
CA VAL A 432 -25.69 -15.29 18.20
C VAL A 432 -26.03 -16.63 17.56
N GLU A 433 -25.23 -17.68 17.80
CA GLU A 433 -25.49 -19.02 17.25
C GLU A 433 -26.81 -19.61 17.78
N THR A 434 -27.15 -19.35 19.04
CA THR A 434 -28.45 -19.75 19.61
C THR A 434 -29.59 -19.03 18.90
N LEU A 435 -29.46 -17.72 18.66
CA LEU A 435 -30.50 -16.89 18.03
C LEU A 435 -30.62 -17.08 16.52
N ARG A 436 -29.58 -17.59 15.85
CA ARG A 436 -29.66 -18.06 14.45
C ARG A 436 -30.65 -19.21 14.26
N ARG A 437 -30.91 -19.99 15.33
CA ARG A 437 -31.90 -21.09 15.31
C ARG A 437 -33.33 -20.60 15.54
N GLY A 438 -33.52 -19.30 15.77
CA GLY A 438 -34.79 -18.65 15.98
C GLY A 438 -34.80 -17.76 17.23
N PRO A 439 -35.82 -16.89 17.38
CA PRO A 439 -35.97 -16.03 18.55
C PRO A 439 -36.00 -16.83 19.85
N ALA A 440 -35.36 -16.32 20.90
CA ALA A 440 -35.26 -17.00 22.18
C ALA A 440 -35.31 -16.03 23.37
N THR A 441 -35.87 -16.51 24.49
CA THR A 441 -35.85 -15.77 25.75
C THR A 441 -34.48 -15.84 26.42
N ALA A 442 -34.16 -14.85 27.27
CA ALA A 442 -32.92 -14.87 28.05
C ALA A 442 -32.71 -16.18 28.84
N ARG A 443 -33.80 -16.80 29.35
CA ARG A 443 -33.74 -18.10 30.03
C ARG A 443 -33.32 -19.23 29.08
N LYS A 444 -33.92 -19.29 27.89
CA LYS A 444 -33.59 -20.31 26.89
C LYS A 444 -32.14 -20.16 26.39
N ILE A 445 -31.68 -18.92 26.20
CA ILE A 445 -30.29 -18.62 25.82
C ILE A 445 -29.34 -19.04 26.96
N GLN A 446 -29.67 -18.74 28.21
CA GLN A 446 -28.89 -19.18 29.37
C GLN A 446 -28.77 -20.71 29.42
N ASP A 447 -29.89 -21.42 29.32
CA ASP A 447 -29.94 -22.88 29.39
C ASP A 447 -29.15 -23.55 28.24
N THR A 448 -29.10 -22.91 27.08
CA THR A 448 -28.41 -23.44 25.88
C THR A 448 -26.90 -23.11 25.89
N THR A 449 -26.52 -21.92 26.35
CA THR A 449 -25.14 -21.43 26.25
C THR A 449 -24.29 -21.68 27.50
N GLY A 450 -24.94 -21.94 28.65
CA GLY A 450 -24.29 -22.10 29.96
C GLY A 450 -23.75 -20.78 30.56
N ILE A 451 -24.09 -19.63 29.98
CA ILE A 451 -23.61 -18.32 30.45
C ILE A 451 -24.33 -17.94 31.74
N SER A 452 -23.61 -17.49 32.77
CA SER A 452 -24.20 -17.04 34.03
C SER A 452 -25.18 -15.88 33.83
N ARG A 453 -26.28 -15.84 34.58
CA ARG A 453 -27.38 -14.87 34.42
C ARG A 453 -26.94 -13.40 34.35
N CYS A 454 -26.12 -12.95 35.30
CA CYS A 454 -25.66 -11.56 35.36
C CYS A 454 -24.82 -11.18 34.12
N ARG A 455 -23.95 -12.10 33.68
CA ARG A 455 -23.14 -11.93 32.48
C ARG A 455 -23.97 -11.94 31.21
N LEU A 456 -24.95 -12.85 31.10
CA LEU A 456 -25.84 -12.90 29.95
C LEU A 456 -26.67 -11.61 29.82
N ALA A 457 -27.20 -11.10 30.93
CA ALA A 457 -27.96 -9.86 30.93
C ALA A 457 -27.12 -8.67 30.43
N ARG A 458 -25.86 -8.56 30.87
CA ARG A 458 -24.93 -7.54 30.38
C ARG A 458 -24.65 -7.66 28.87
N LEU A 459 -24.39 -8.87 28.39
CA LEU A 459 -24.11 -9.09 26.95
C LEU A 459 -25.34 -8.80 26.08
N LEU A 460 -26.53 -9.24 26.50
CA LEU A 460 -27.78 -8.96 25.77
C LEU A 460 -28.10 -7.46 25.73
N ALA A 461 -27.95 -6.74 26.85
CA ALA A 461 -28.15 -5.30 26.90
C ALA A 461 -27.20 -4.56 25.95
N SER A 462 -25.92 -4.94 25.96
CA SER A 462 -24.90 -4.38 25.07
C SER A 462 -25.20 -4.63 23.58
N LEU A 463 -25.68 -5.83 23.23
CA LEU A 463 -26.02 -6.16 21.83
C LEU A 463 -27.30 -5.48 21.36
N VAL A 464 -28.27 -5.23 22.26
CA VAL A 464 -29.47 -4.44 21.95
C VAL A 464 -29.10 -2.97 21.77
N GLU A 465 -28.24 -2.41 22.61
CA GLU A 465 -27.74 -1.03 22.48
C GLU A 465 -26.94 -0.83 21.20
N ALA A 466 -26.14 -1.82 20.80
CA ALA A 466 -25.40 -1.82 19.54
C ALA A 466 -26.30 -2.00 18.29
N GLY A 467 -27.58 -2.36 18.47
CA GLY A 467 -28.52 -2.62 17.37
C GLY A 467 -28.41 -4.01 16.74
N ASP A 468 -27.51 -4.87 17.24
CA ASP A 468 -27.30 -6.23 16.74
C ASP A 468 -28.47 -7.18 17.10
N LEU A 469 -29.18 -6.88 18.19
CA LEU A 469 -30.37 -7.61 18.63
C LEU A 469 -31.58 -6.70 18.79
N GLN A 470 -32.76 -7.25 18.50
CA GLN A 470 -34.05 -6.66 18.90
C GLN A 470 -34.63 -7.44 20.07
N SER A 471 -35.22 -6.73 21.03
CA SER A 471 -35.97 -7.32 22.15
C SER A 471 -37.45 -6.94 22.06
N ALA A 472 -38.35 -7.90 22.29
CA ALA A 472 -39.79 -7.68 22.38
C ALA A 472 -40.38 -8.35 23.61
N ASP A 473 -41.38 -7.72 24.22
CA ASP A 473 -42.15 -8.30 25.31
C ASP A 473 -43.01 -9.46 24.80
N ARG A 474 -42.90 -10.62 25.45
CA ARG A 474 -43.66 -11.82 25.09
C ARG A 474 -44.17 -12.52 26.33
N ARG A 475 -45.43 -12.96 26.29
CA ARG A 475 -46.03 -13.77 27.36
C ARG A 475 -45.90 -15.25 27.04
N ILE A 476 -45.04 -15.96 27.76
CA ILE A 476 -44.79 -17.40 27.57
C ILE A 476 -45.20 -18.14 28.84
N ARG A 477 -46.14 -19.09 28.72
CA ARG A 477 -46.68 -19.88 29.84
C ARG A 477 -47.16 -19.02 31.02
N GLY A 478 -47.79 -17.88 30.72
CA GLY A 478 -48.38 -16.97 31.71
C GLY A 478 -47.46 -15.89 32.27
N ASN A 479 -46.14 -15.97 32.04
CA ASN A 479 -45.16 -15.00 32.52
C ASN A 479 -44.71 -14.05 31.40
N ASP A 480 -44.56 -12.78 31.74
CA ASP A 480 -44.01 -11.76 30.84
C ASP A 480 -42.48 -11.89 30.81
N CYS A 481 -41.92 -11.99 29.61
CA CYS A 481 -40.49 -12.13 29.40
C CYS A 481 -40.03 -11.48 28.09
N LEU A 482 -38.79 -11.00 28.08
CA LEU A 482 -38.17 -10.48 26.87
C LEU A 482 -37.70 -11.63 25.99
N GLU A 483 -38.17 -11.61 24.75
CA GLU A 483 -37.66 -12.45 23.66
C GLU A 483 -36.71 -11.64 22.79
N TYR A 484 -35.56 -12.23 22.46
CA TYR A 484 -34.53 -11.61 21.66
C TYR A 484 -34.49 -12.27 20.29
N ARG A 485 -34.27 -11.47 19.24
CA ARG A 485 -34.00 -11.94 17.87
C ARG A 485 -32.82 -11.18 17.30
N LEU A 486 -32.13 -11.79 16.34
CA LEU A 486 -31.16 -11.06 15.53
C LEU A 486 -31.90 -10.00 14.71
N THR A 487 -31.31 -8.82 14.62
CA THR A 487 -31.79 -7.78 13.70
C THR A 487 -31.51 -8.25 12.28
N ASP A 488 -32.56 -8.35 11.44
CA ASP A 488 -32.39 -8.65 10.01
C ASP A 488 -31.75 -7.43 9.34
N VAL A 489 -30.43 -7.43 9.27
CA VAL A 489 -29.67 -6.54 8.39
C VAL A 489 -29.57 -7.28 7.06
N SER A 490 -30.12 -6.68 6.00
CA SER A 490 -29.77 -7.07 4.62
C SER A 490 -28.25 -7.24 4.54
N ASP A 491 -27.80 -8.42 4.12
CA ASP A 491 -26.41 -8.93 4.18
C ASP A 491 -25.31 -7.84 4.11
N GLU A 492 -24.28 -8.05 4.93
CA GLU A 492 -22.95 -7.38 4.99
C GLU A 492 -22.68 -6.48 6.21
N SER A 493 -22.50 -7.09 7.40
CA SER A 493 -21.41 -6.78 8.36
C SER A 493 -21.49 -7.71 9.59
N PRO A 494 -20.36 -8.18 10.16
CA PRO A 494 -20.38 -8.92 11.43
C PRO A 494 -20.65 -7.98 12.63
N PRO A 495 -21.26 -8.48 13.74
CA PRO A 495 -21.64 -7.68 14.89
C PRO A 495 -20.43 -7.06 15.61
N THR A 496 -20.61 -5.84 16.10
CA THR A 496 -19.57 -5.00 16.69
C THR A 496 -19.35 -5.37 18.16
N LEU A 497 -18.10 -5.55 18.61
CA LEU A 497 -17.79 -5.73 20.03
C LEU A 497 -18.12 -4.45 20.83
N PRO A 498 -18.61 -4.56 22.08
CA PRO A 498 -18.85 -3.40 22.92
C PRO A 498 -17.58 -2.64 23.25
N ALA A 499 -17.68 -1.30 23.24
CA ALA A 499 -16.68 -0.44 23.86
C ALA A 499 -16.62 -0.69 25.37
N SER A 500 -15.43 -0.59 25.96
CA SER A 500 -15.22 -0.68 27.41
C SER A 500 -16.15 0.27 28.19
N PRO A 501 -16.61 -0.11 29.39
CA PRO A 501 -17.49 0.74 30.18
C PRO A 501 -16.79 2.05 30.56
N PRO A 502 -17.54 3.16 30.73
CA PRO A 502 -16.97 4.41 31.18
C PRO A 502 -16.31 4.23 32.56
N THR A 503 -15.06 4.66 32.68
CA THR A 503 -14.35 4.75 33.95
C THR A 503 -15.10 5.68 34.89
N SER A 504 -15.20 5.30 36.16
CA SER A 504 -15.87 6.05 37.23
C SER A 504 -15.12 7.34 37.59
N SER A 505 -15.22 8.36 36.75
CA SER A 505 -14.82 9.74 37.08
C SER A 505 -15.88 10.79 36.77
N ASP A 506 -16.98 10.44 36.09
CA ASP A 506 -18.06 11.37 35.77
C ASP A 506 -19.23 11.30 36.75
N VAL A 507 -18.96 11.58 38.03
CA VAL A 507 -19.97 12.10 38.95
C VAL A 507 -19.32 13.17 39.83
N ARG A 508 -19.35 14.42 39.34
CA ARG A 508 -19.46 15.63 40.16
C ARG A 508 -19.89 16.78 39.25
N ALA A 509 -21.21 16.90 39.08
CA ALA A 509 -21.81 18.16 38.67
C ALA A 509 -21.42 19.24 39.70
N ARG A 510 -20.65 20.24 39.29
CA ARG A 510 -20.49 21.50 40.04
C ARG A 510 -21.54 22.49 39.55
N PRO A 511 -22.24 23.20 40.46
CA PRO A 511 -23.25 24.17 40.07
C PRO A 511 -22.60 25.41 39.45
N THR A 512 -23.31 25.98 38.49
CA THR A 512 -23.06 27.27 37.84
C THR A 512 -22.94 28.41 38.85
N PRO A 513 -21.90 29.25 38.78
CA PRO A 513 -21.93 30.57 39.42
C PRO A 513 -22.50 31.61 38.45
N VAL A 514 -23.44 32.37 38.97
CA VAL A 514 -24.03 33.58 38.40
C VAL A 514 -22.92 34.60 38.10
N GLY A 515 -22.85 35.07 36.86
CA GLY A 515 -21.89 36.09 36.42
C GLY A 515 -22.24 37.47 36.97
N GLY A 516 -21.45 37.92 37.95
CA GLY A 516 -21.29 39.32 38.33
C GLY A 516 -20.05 39.90 37.65
N ALA A 517 -20.21 41.07 37.02
CA ALA A 517 -19.18 41.78 36.28
C ALA A 517 -17.98 42.17 37.17
N ALA A 518 -16.77 42.00 36.65
CA ALA A 518 -15.59 42.69 37.15
C ALA A 518 -14.65 43.04 35.97
N HIS A 519 -14.48 44.34 35.78
CA HIS A 519 -13.50 44.97 34.90
C HIS A 519 -12.08 44.52 35.22
N VAL A 520 -11.27 44.23 34.20
CA VAL A 520 -9.81 44.14 34.33
C VAL A 520 -9.18 45.21 33.45
N HIS A 521 -8.48 46.12 34.11
CA HIS A 521 -7.67 47.19 33.55
C HIS A 521 -6.48 46.63 32.76
N VAL A 522 -6.33 47.13 31.53
CA VAL A 522 -5.07 47.09 30.77
C VAL A 522 -4.11 48.10 31.39
N THR A 523 -2.89 47.67 31.71
CA THR A 523 -1.76 48.60 31.87
C THR A 523 -0.53 48.05 31.15
N SER A 524 -0.03 48.87 30.23
CA SER A 524 1.26 48.75 29.57
C SER A 524 2.38 49.25 30.47
N ALA A 525 3.58 48.66 30.42
CA ALA A 525 4.80 49.38 30.78
C ALA A 525 6.04 48.79 30.07
N ALA A 526 6.56 49.62 29.17
CA ALA A 526 7.93 49.90 28.75
C ALA A 526 9.13 49.06 29.23
N SER A 527 10.06 48.92 28.27
CA SER A 527 11.49 48.57 28.37
C SER A 527 12.29 49.37 29.41
N PRO A 528 13.53 48.92 29.68
CA PRO A 528 14.65 49.79 29.31
C PRO A 528 15.83 49.07 28.65
N SER A 529 16.44 49.78 27.71
CA SER A 529 17.81 49.61 27.22
C SER A 529 18.78 50.44 28.07
N VAL A 530 20.03 49.97 28.23
CA VAL A 530 21.34 50.67 28.19
C VAL A 530 22.39 49.55 28.35
N GLY A 531 23.22 49.21 27.36
CA GLY A 531 24.53 49.83 27.04
C GLY A 531 25.64 49.09 27.82
N GLY A 532 26.78 48.65 27.31
CA GLY A 532 27.56 48.83 26.09
C GLY A 532 29.03 48.47 26.45
N LEU A 533 29.92 48.41 25.45
CA LEU A 533 31.39 48.20 25.51
C LEU A 533 31.87 46.74 25.34
N TRP A 534 32.85 46.39 24.49
CA TRP A 534 33.48 46.95 23.29
C TRP A 534 34.61 45.95 22.89
N GLY A 535 34.98 45.90 21.60
CA GLY A 535 36.24 45.34 21.09
C GLY A 535 36.13 43.90 20.57
N GLY A 536 36.24 43.58 19.28
CA GLY A 536 36.87 44.27 18.16
C GLY A 536 38.23 43.64 17.87
N ALA A 537 38.30 42.77 16.85
CA ALA A 537 39.40 42.63 15.89
C ALA A 537 39.26 41.34 15.06
N SER A 538 38.97 41.51 13.77
CA SER A 538 39.54 40.72 12.67
C SER A 538 40.44 41.69 11.88
N PRO A 539 41.14 41.33 10.77
CA PRO A 539 41.48 40.01 10.20
C PRO A 539 42.98 39.92 9.78
N THR A 540 43.45 38.77 9.25
CA THR A 540 44.45 38.60 8.15
C THR A 540 44.83 37.11 8.06
N SER A 541 44.47 36.40 6.97
CA SER A 541 45.28 36.08 5.78
C SER A 541 46.52 35.21 6.04
N THR A 542 46.57 33.99 5.48
CA THR A 542 47.54 33.49 4.47
C THR A 542 47.62 31.96 4.44
N GLY A 543 47.38 31.38 3.26
CA GLY A 543 48.31 30.44 2.59
C GLY A 543 48.38 28.95 3.04
N PRO A 544 48.47 27.99 2.09
CA PRO A 544 48.47 26.54 2.34
C PRO A 544 49.89 25.93 2.40
N GLU A 545 50.04 24.77 3.05
CA GLU A 545 51.18 23.89 2.81
C GLU A 545 50.75 22.44 2.62
N MET A 546 51.25 21.87 1.52
CA MET A 546 51.26 20.46 1.18
C MET A 546 52.47 19.77 1.81
N SER A 547 52.27 18.56 2.32
CA SER A 547 53.23 17.43 2.30
C SER A 547 52.41 16.17 2.62
N GLY A 548 52.46 15.06 1.89
CA GLY A 548 53.57 14.50 1.13
C GLY A 548 54.41 13.64 2.07
N GLY A 549 54.08 12.35 2.19
CA GLY A 549 54.81 11.39 3.01
C GLY A 549 54.29 9.97 2.83
N ASP A 550 54.89 9.24 1.89
CA ASP A 550 54.86 7.78 1.80
C ASP A 550 55.42 7.13 3.07
N GLY A 551 54.86 5.99 3.43
CA GLY A 551 55.30 5.10 4.51
C GLY A 551 54.34 3.95 4.70
#